data_AF-A0A928I6X2-F1
#
_entry.id   AF-A0A928I6X2-F1
#
_cell.length_a   1.000
_cell.length_b   1.000
_cell.length_c   1.000
_cell.angle_alpha   90.00
_cell.angle_beta   90.00
_cell.angle_gamma   90.00
#
_symmetry.space_group_name_H-M   'P 1'
#
loop_
_entity.id
_entity.type
_entity.pdbx_description
1 polymer ?
#
loop_
_entity_poly.entity_id
_entity_poly.type
_entity_poly.pdbx_seq_one_letter_code
_entity_poly.pdbx_strand_id
1 'polypeptide(L)'
;MAYAKEVYSGILAEYDEKRDRAQRRADALNEELCRRSPEYAEITARLSSIGVRMLLASRYPDKEARIAAIRRETEELRERRIAALASLGYTEEDADVHYECALCSDTGYTDRGICACLKRKLAERQLESSGLGTLCRRCSFDNFFLKYYGDTPENLAHMEKVLAAAKRYADEFDPRTSQSLLLIGGTGLGKTHICAAIARVVAYGGYTVLYTGAQAMFNDFSNERFRNGYAMSELTEKYFSAELLIIDDLGAEAINQFSVSCLYDLINTRLVKGMPVIINTNFDAASLREKYADRITSRLFGEYAVLPFKGKDIRAQKLREI
;
A
#
# COMPACT_ATOMS: atom_id res chain seq x y z
N MET A 1 -10.01 -7.55 -12.17
CA MET A 1 -9.31 -7.72 -10.88
C MET A 1 -8.16 -6.74 -10.86
N ALA A 2 -8.02 -5.92 -9.82
CA ALA A 2 -7.02 -4.84 -9.76
C ALA A 2 -5.56 -5.34 -9.63
N TYR A 3 -5.32 -6.61 -9.34
CA TYR A 3 -3.98 -7.15 -9.13
C TYR A 3 -3.66 -8.28 -10.10
N ALA A 4 -2.42 -8.33 -10.58
CA ALA A 4 -1.90 -9.46 -11.37
C ALA A 4 -2.00 -10.75 -10.55
N LYS A 5 -2.48 -11.83 -11.18
CA LYS A 5 -2.81 -13.10 -10.50
C LYS A 5 -1.63 -13.69 -9.74
N GLU A 6 -0.43 -13.61 -10.32
CA GLU A 6 0.82 -14.12 -9.73
C GLU A 6 1.23 -13.34 -8.48
N VAL A 7 1.10 -12.01 -8.52
CA VAL A 7 1.38 -11.12 -7.38
C VAL A 7 0.43 -11.45 -6.23
N TYR A 8 -0.85 -11.64 -6.55
CA TYR A 8 -1.87 -11.98 -5.58
C TYR A 8 -1.62 -13.34 -4.92
N SER A 9 -1.35 -14.39 -5.71
CA SER A 9 -1.08 -15.72 -5.17
C SER A 9 0.20 -15.76 -4.33
N GLY A 10 1.24 -15.04 -4.76
CA GLY A 10 2.50 -14.97 -3.99
C GLY A 10 2.30 -14.33 -2.62
N ILE A 11 1.49 -13.27 -2.53
CA ILE A 11 1.20 -12.61 -1.25
C ILE A 11 0.33 -13.48 -0.35
N LEU A 12 -0.64 -14.22 -0.90
CA LEU A 12 -1.43 -15.15 -0.08
C LEU A 12 -0.56 -16.27 0.50
N ALA A 13 0.40 -16.78 -0.26
CA ALA A 13 1.38 -17.75 0.26
C ALA A 13 2.20 -17.17 1.42
N GLU A 14 2.61 -15.90 1.35
CA GLU A 14 3.29 -15.23 2.48
C GLU A 14 2.40 -15.14 3.74
N TYR A 15 1.09 -14.96 3.58
CA TYR A 15 0.12 -14.92 4.67
C TYR A 15 -0.09 -16.32 5.28
N ASP A 16 -0.15 -17.36 4.46
CA ASP A 16 -0.21 -18.75 4.94
C ASP A 16 1.06 -19.11 5.72
N GLU A 17 2.24 -18.82 5.16
CA GLU A 17 3.50 -19.04 5.87
C GLU A 17 3.58 -18.29 7.20
N LYS A 18 3.04 -17.07 7.24
CA LYS A 18 2.99 -16.25 8.44
C LYS A 18 2.14 -16.89 9.53
N ARG A 19 0.97 -17.41 9.17
CA ARG A 19 0.10 -18.17 10.08
C ARG A 19 0.77 -19.45 10.55
N ASP A 20 1.40 -20.19 9.65
CA ASP A 20 2.13 -21.41 9.99
C ASP A 20 3.31 -21.13 10.93
N ARG A 21 3.98 -19.98 10.78
CA ARG A 21 5.03 -19.53 11.71
C ARG A 21 4.46 -19.19 13.08
N ALA A 22 3.33 -18.48 13.14
CA ALA A 22 2.66 -18.14 14.40
C ALA A 22 2.21 -19.42 15.13
N GLN A 23 1.60 -20.36 14.41
CA GLN A 23 1.16 -21.64 14.97
C GLN A 23 2.34 -22.45 15.50
N ARG A 24 3.39 -22.64 14.69
CA ARG A 24 4.60 -23.37 15.11
C ARG A 24 5.27 -22.74 16.33
N ARG A 25 5.26 -21.42 16.45
CA ARG A 25 5.82 -20.73 17.62
C ARG A 25 5.02 -21.04 18.89
N ALA A 26 3.69 -20.97 18.81
CA ALA A 26 2.81 -21.30 19.92
C ALA A 26 2.91 -22.79 20.30
N ASP A 27 2.93 -23.68 19.31
CA ASP A 27 3.06 -25.13 19.53
C ASP A 27 4.40 -25.46 20.19
N ALA A 28 5.51 -24.89 19.71
CA ALA A 28 6.84 -25.10 20.28
C ALA A 28 6.92 -24.64 21.75
N LEU A 29 6.31 -23.49 22.07
CA LEU A 29 6.22 -23.02 23.45
C LEU A 29 5.36 -23.98 24.30
N ASN A 30 4.19 -24.38 23.81
CA ASN A 30 3.33 -25.32 24.53
C ASN A 30 4.02 -26.69 24.76
N GLU A 31 4.78 -27.19 23.78
CA GLU A 31 5.59 -28.40 23.93
C GLU A 31 6.69 -28.23 24.98
N GLU A 32 7.33 -27.06 25.04
CA GLU A 32 8.32 -26.74 26.08
C GLU A 32 7.68 -26.69 27.47
N LEU A 33 6.53 -26.04 27.60
CA LEU A 33 5.78 -25.94 28.86
C LEU A 33 5.33 -27.33 29.35
N CYS A 34 4.84 -28.19 28.45
CA CYS A 34 4.50 -29.57 28.75
C CYS A 34 5.70 -30.39 29.23
N ARG A 35 6.90 -30.16 28.67
CA ARG A 35 8.13 -30.80 29.15
C ARG A 35 8.57 -30.31 30.52
N ARG A 36 8.32 -29.03 30.85
CA ARG A 36 8.70 -28.41 32.13
C ARG A 36 7.73 -28.70 33.27
N SER A 37 6.45 -28.92 32.97
CA SER A 37 5.41 -29.17 33.98
C SER A 37 4.51 -30.35 33.58
N PRO A 38 4.64 -31.51 34.26
CA PRO A 38 3.74 -32.65 34.07
C PRO A 38 2.28 -32.29 34.34
N GLU A 39 2.02 -31.40 35.29
CA GLU A 39 0.68 -30.88 35.56
C GLU A 39 0.12 -30.11 34.37
N TYR A 40 0.91 -29.22 33.75
CA TYR A 40 0.49 -28.49 32.55
C TYR A 40 0.21 -29.45 31.38
N ALA A 41 1.04 -30.48 31.21
CA ALA A 41 0.85 -31.50 30.18
C ALA A 41 -0.45 -32.28 30.39
N GLU A 42 -0.75 -32.70 31.61
CA GLU A 42 -2.00 -33.39 31.95
C GLU A 42 -3.21 -32.51 31.65
N ILE A 43 -3.19 -31.26 32.11
CA ILE A 43 -4.28 -30.30 31.90
C ILE A 43 -4.53 -30.08 30.40
N THR A 44 -3.47 -29.85 29.62
CA THR A 44 -3.55 -29.62 28.17
C THR A 44 -4.12 -30.83 27.43
N ALA A 45 -3.69 -32.05 27.79
CA ALA A 45 -4.21 -33.29 27.22
C ALA A 45 -5.70 -33.52 27.57
N ARG A 46 -6.11 -33.19 28.80
CA ARG A 46 -7.53 -33.26 29.20
C ARG A 46 -8.36 -32.24 28.44
N LEU A 47 -7.90 -30.99 28.34
CA LEU A 47 -8.59 -29.91 27.63
C LEU A 47 -8.79 -30.23 26.14
N SER A 48 -7.78 -30.78 25.45
CA SER A 48 -7.90 -31.15 24.03
C SER A 48 -8.92 -32.27 23.76
N SER A 49 -9.15 -33.16 24.74
CA SER A 49 -10.13 -34.25 24.63
C SER A 49 -11.59 -33.83 24.81
N ILE A 50 -11.85 -32.61 25.35
CA ILE A 50 -13.19 -32.16 25.74
C ILE A 50 -14.17 -32.15 24.56
N GLY A 51 -13.75 -31.68 23.38
CA GLY A 51 -14.62 -31.62 22.20
C GLY A 51 -15.18 -32.99 21.81
N VAL A 52 -14.33 -34.01 21.80
CA VAL A 52 -14.73 -35.40 21.53
C VAL A 52 -15.65 -35.92 22.64
N ARG A 53 -15.33 -35.64 23.91
CA ARG A 53 -16.13 -36.05 25.07
C ARG A 53 -17.54 -35.43 25.05
N MET A 54 -17.67 -34.15 24.68
CA MET A 54 -18.98 -33.50 24.51
C MET A 54 -19.80 -34.11 23.37
N LEU A 55 -19.15 -34.41 22.24
CA LEU A 55 -19.79 -35.06 21.10
C LEU A 55 -20.32 -36.46 21.47
N LEU A 56 -19.51 -37.26 22.18
CA LEU A 56 -19.90 -38.59 22.64
C LEU A 56 -21.02 -38.52 23.69
N ALA A 57 -20.94 -37.59 24.64
CA ALA A 57 -21.97 -37.37 25.66
C ALA A 57 -23.35 -37.07 25.06
N SER A 58 -23.39 -36.40 23.91
CA SER A 58 -24.63 -36.06 23.20
C SER A 58 -25.39 -37.27 22.65
N ARG A 59 -24.76 -38.46 22.60
CA ARG A 59 -25.37 -39.71 22.11
C ARG A 59 -26.15 -40.48 23.18
N TYR A 60 -26.08 -40.06 24.45
CA TYR A 60 -26.71 -40.76 25.56
C TYR A 60 -28.04 -40.11 25.99
N PRO A 61 -28.98 -40.88 26.58
CA PRO A 61 -30.24 -40.35 27.09
C PRO A 61 -30.06 -39.28 28.18
N ASP A 62 -29.02 -39.40 29.01
CA ASP A 62 -28.63 -38.49 30.10
C ASP A 62 -27.67 -37.36 29.65
N LYS A 63 -27.71 -37.00 28.35
CA LYS A 63 -26.81 -36.02 27.72
C LYS A 63 -26.67 -34.71 28.49
N GLU A 64 -27.75 -34.17 29.04
CA GLU A 64 -27.73 -32.88 29.73
C GLU A 64 -26.87 -32.93 30.99
N ALA A 65 -27.03 -33.97 31.81
CA ALA A 65 -26.22 -34.17 33.02
C ALA A 65 -24.74 -34.40 32.68
N ARG A 66 -24.46 -35.19 31.62
CA ARG A 66 -23.08 -35.44 31.16
C ARG A 66 -22.40 -34.18 30.63
N ILE A 67 -23.11 -33.41 29.80
CA ILE A 67 -22.59 -32.15 29.26
C ILE A 67 -22.36 -31.15 30.39
N ALA A 68 -23.26 -31.06 31.38
CA ALA A 68 -23.09 -30.20 32.55
C ALA A 68 -21.87 -30.62 33.42
N ALA A 69 -21.63 -31.92 33.58
CA ALA A 69 -20.44 -32.42 34.27
C ALA A 69 -19.15 -32.06 33.50
N ILE A 70 -19.12 -32.28 32.18
CA ILE A 70 -17.97 -31.93 31.34
C ILE A 70 -17.70 -30.42 31.40
N ARG A 71 -18.74 -29.56 31.34
CA ARG A 71 -18.58 -28.11 31.45
C ARG A 71 -17.96 -27.67 32.77
N ARG A 72 -18.34 -28.29 33.89
CA ARG A 72 -17.74 -28.01 35.21
C ARG A 72 -16.26 -28.38 35.24
N GLU A 73 -15.92 -29.56 34.74
CA GLU A 73 -14.52 -29.99 34.63
C GLU A 73 -13.71 -29.09 33.69
N THR A 74 -14.29 -28.61 32.58
CA THR A 74 -13.64 -27.64 31.69
C THR A 74 -13.23 -26.37 32.44
N GLU A 75 -14.11 -25.85 33.29
CA GLU A 75 -13.86 -24.62 34.04
C GLU A 75 -12.75 -24.83 35.08
N GLU A 76 -12.81 -25.92 35.84
CA GLU A 76 -11.76 -26.30 36.81
C GLU A 76 -10.39 -26.47 36.12
N LEU A 77 -10.37 -27.10 34.94
CA LEU A 77 -9.14 -27.28 34.17
C LEU A 77 -8.57 -25.95 33.65
N ARG A 78 -9.42 -24.98 33.30
CA ARG A 78 -8.98 -23.64 32.86
C ARG A 78 -8.34 -22.86 34.00
N GLU A 79 -8.98 -22.83 35.18
CA GLU A 79 -8.41 -22.18 36.36
C GLU A 79 -7.04 -22.78 36.73
N ARG A 80 -6.95 -24.12 36.71
CA ARG A 80 -5.68 -24.82 36.95
C ARG A 80 -4.64 -24.53 35.87
N ARG A 81 -5.03 -24.41 34.60
CA ARG A 81 -4.12 -24.04 33.51
C ARG A 81 -3.49 -22.67 33.76
N ILE A 82 -4.31 -21.68 34.16
CA ILE A 82 -3.84 -20.32 34.48
C ILE A 82 -2.84 -20.35 35.63
N ALA A 83 -3.14 -21.07 36.72
CA ALA A 83 -2.23 -21.20 37.85
C ALA A 83 -0.90 -21.90 37.47
N ALA A 84 -0.97 -22.96 36.66
CA ALA A 84 0.20 -23.67 36.17
C ALA A 84 1.10 -22.77 35.28
N LEU A 85 0.51 -22.00 34.38
CA LEU A 85 1.23 -21.02 33.55
C LEU A 85 1.90 -19.93 34.39
N ALA A 86 1.18 -19.37 35.36
CA ALA A 86 1.70 -18.34 36.25
C ALA A 86 2.91 -18.86 37.06
N SER A 87 2.89 -20.11 37.50
CA SER A 87 4.03 -20.74 38.20
C SER A 87 5.28 -20.89 37.32
N LEU A 88 5.12 -20.94 36.00
CA LEU A 88 6.19 -21.05 35.02
C LEU A 88 6.67 -19.67 34.51
N GLY A 89 6.01 -18.58 34.93
CA GLY A 89 6.30 -17.22 34.51
C GLY A 89 5.63 -16.80 33.20
N TYR A 90 4.57 -17.48 32.78
CA TYR A 90 3.81 -17.18 31.56
C TYR A 90 2.36 -16.82 31.89
N THR A 91 1.74 -16.05 31.01
CA THR A 91 0.30 -15.79 31.00
C THR A 91 -0.44 -16.76 30.08
N GLU A 92 -1.77 -16.79 30.14
CA GLU A 92 -2.56 -17.55 29.17
C GLU A 92 -2.39 -16.99 27.74
N GLU A 93 -2.27 -15.67 27.60
CA GLU A 93 -2.04 -15.03 26.31
C GLU A 93 -0.72 -15.47 25.68
N ASP A 94 0.35 -15.58 26.46
CA ASP A 94 1.67 -16.00 25.95
C ASP A 94 1.65 -17.40 25.33
N ALA A 95 0.78 -18.29 25.83
CA ALA A 95 0.66 -19.67 25.37
C ALA A 95 -0.29 -19.82 24.16
N ASP A 96 -1.01 -18.76 23.79
CA ASP A 96 -1.94 -18.76 22.66
C ASP A 96 -1.24 -18.34 21.35
N VAL A 97 -1.93 -18.56 20.24
CA VAL A 97 -1.40 -18.21 18.91
C VAL A 97 -1.51 -16.70 18.69
N HIS A 98 -0.38 -16.04 18.59
CA HIS A 98 -0.32 -14.61 18.25
C HIS A 98 -0.12 -14.37 16.76
N TYR A 99 -1.18 -13.88 16.11
CA TYR A 99 -1.13 -13.36 14.76
C TYR A 99 -0.71 -11.89 14.77
N GLU A 100 0.03 -11.44 13.77
CA GLU A 100 0.43 -10.03 13.67
C GLU A 100 -0.77 -9.13 13.33
N CYS A 101 -1.74 -9.62 12.54
CA CYS A 101 -2.97 -8.91 12.26
C CYS A 101 -4.15 -9.51 13.04
N ALA A 102 -4.49 -8.88 14.16
CA ALA A 102 -5.63 -9.27 14.99
C ALA A 102 -6.99 -9.23 14.25
N LEU A 103 -7.15 -8.37 13.24
CA LEU A 103 -8.42 -8.22 12.52
C LEU A 103 -8.76 -9.42 11.61
N CYS A 104 -7.75 -10.04 11.00
CA CYS A 104 -7.95 -11.15 10.06
C CYS A 104 -7.28 -12.44 10.53
N SER A 105 -6.61 -12.44 11.69
CA SER A 105 -5.75 -13.54 12.14
C SER A 105 -4.77 -13.99 11.06
N ASP A 106 -4.15 -13.00 10.41
CA ASP A 106 -3.23 -13.17 9.27
C ASP A 106 -3.78 -13.98 8.08
N THR A 107 -5.10 -14.12 7.94
CA THR A 107 -5.70 -14.72 6.73
C THR A 107 -5.73 -13.76 5.55
N GLY A 108 -5.67 -12.45 5.83
CA GLY A 108 -5.86 -11.40 4.85
C GLY A 108 -7.33 -11.13 4.51
N TYR A 109 -8.28 -11.84 5.12
CA TYR A 109 -9.72 -11.68 4.90
C TYR A 109 -10.47 -11.45 6.21
N THR A 110 -11.57 -10.73 6.12
CA THR A 110 -12.54 -10.49 7.19
C THR A 110 -13.94 -10.82 6.66
N ASP A 111 -14.95 -10.85 7.53
CA ASP A 111 -16.34 -11.08 7.14
C ASP A 111 -16.85 -10.06 6.10
N ARG A 112 -16.20 -8.89 6.01
CA ARG A 112 -16.51 -7.80 5.07
C ARG A 112 -15.67 -7.86 3.79
N GLY A 113 -14.88 -8.91 3.58
CA GLY A 113 -13.99 -9.08 2.43
C GLY A 113 -12.51 -8.89 2.76
N ILE A 114 -11.71 -8.47 1.77
CA ILE A 114 -10.25 -8.32 1.89
C ILE A 114 -9.90 -7.36 3.03
N CYS A 115 -9.07 -7.83 3.96
CA CYS A 115 -8.59 -7.05 5.09
C CYS A 115 -7.68 -5.89 4.65
N ALA A 116 -7.71 -4.79 5.40
CA ALA A 116 -6.84 -3.63 5.14
C ALA A 116 -5.34 -3.99 5.14
N CYS A 117 -4.91 -4.99 5.92
CA CYS A 117 -3.51 -5.44 5.92
C CYS A 117 -3.12 -6.07 4.57
N LEU A 118 -3.99 -6.90 3.99
CA LEU A 118 -3.75 -7.55 2.70
C LEU A 118 -3.82 -6.52 1.57
N LYS A 119 -4.81 -5.60 1.59
CA LYS A 119 -4.86 -4.47 0.64
C LYS A 119 -3.57 -3.67 0.66
N ARG A 120 -3.06 -3.33 1.84
CA ARG A 120 -1.80 -2.59 2.00
C ARG A 120 -0.61 -3.35 1.42
N LYS A 121 -0.51 -4.65 1.70
CA LYS A 121 0.59 -5.49 1.20
C LYS A 121 0.57 -5.62 -0.32
N LEU A 122 -0.62 -5.78 -0.91
CA LEU A 122 -0.83 -5.81 -2.36
C LEU A 122 -0.40 -4.49 -3.01
N ALA A 123 -0.84 -3.38 -2.43
CA ALA A 123 -0.47 -2.04 -2.88
C ALA A 123 1.04 -1.78 -2.77
N GLU A 124 1.68 -2.20 -1.68
CA GLU A 124 3.13 -2.09 -1.51
C GLU A 124 3.89 -2.86 -2.58
N ARG A 125 3.50 -4.10 -2.85
CA ARG A 125 4.13 -4.91 -3.89
C ARG A 125 3.95 -4.31 -5.29
N GLN A 126 2.81 -3.69 -5.56
CA GLN A 126 2.56 -2.97 -6.80
C GLN A 126 3.44 -1.71 -6.94
N LEU A 127 3.65 -0.97 -5.85
CA LEU A 127 4.53 0.20 -5.85
C LEU A 127 6.01 -0.21 -5.94
N GLU A 128 6.39 -1.38 -5.43
CA GLU A 128 7.75 -1.91 -5.55
C GLU A 128 8.11 -2.35 -6.97
N SER A 129 7.17 -3.00 -7.67
CA SER A 129 7.40 -3.42 -9.06
C SER A 129 7.49 -2.24 -10.04
N SER A 130 6.99 -1.06 -9.68
CA SER A 130 7.07 0.16 -10.50
C SER A 130 8.39 0.93 -10.38
N GLY A 131 9.44 0.32 -9.81
CA GLY A 131 10.80 0.89 -9.78
C GLY A 131 11.01 2.01 -8.76
N LEU A 132 9.96 2.39 -8.01
CA LEU A 132 9.96 3.55 -7.10
C LEU A 132 9.48 3.18 -5.69
N GLY A 133 9.54 1.89 -5.34
CA GLY A 133 9.18 1.39 -4.01
C GLY A 133 9.94 2.07 -2.86
N THR A 134 11.16 2.54 -3.10
CA THR A 134 11.94 3.30 -2.10
C THR A 134 11.37 4.68 -1.82
N LEU A 135 10.88 5.40 -2.84
CA LEU A 135 10.25 6.72 -2.68
C LEU A 135 8.90 6.59 -1.97
N CYS A 136 8.07 5.64 -2.38
CA CYS A 136 6.75 5.42 -1.77
C CYS A 136 6.84 4.99 -0.30
N ARG A 137 7.92 4.31 0.10
CA ARG A 137 8.20 3.97 1.51
C ARG A 137 8.66 5.19 2.33
N ARG A 138 9.41 6.12 1.72
CA ARG A 138 10.04 7.26 2.41
C ARG A 138 9.20 8.54 2.39
N CYS A 139 8.26 8.69 1.47
CA CYS A 139 7.44 9.88 1.31
C CYS A 139 5.99 9.57 1.67
N SER A 140 5.46 10.26 2.69
CA SER A 140 4.05 10.27 3.05
C SER A 140 3.58 11.69 3.32
N PHE A 141 2.28 11.89 3.47
CA PHE A 141 1.77 13.19 3.88
C PHE A 141 2.20 13.58 5.30
N ASP A 142 2.47 12.60 6.17
CA ASP A 142 2.84 12.83 7.58
C ASP A 142 4.26 13.39 7.74
N ASN A 143 5.16 13.06 6.81
CA ASN A 143 6.54 13.54 6.83
C ASN A 143 6.82 14.64 5.78
N PHE A 144 5.75 15.25 5.27
CA PHE A 144 5.83 16.49 4.49
C PHE A 144 5.71 17.69 5.44
N PHE A 145 6.85 18.31 5.75
CA PHE A 145 6.90 19.36 6.77
C PHE A 145 6.75 20.76 6.17
N LEU A 146 5.66 21.44 6.52
CA LEU A 146 5.38 22.81 6.08
C LEU A 146 6.37 23.86 6.62
N LYS A 147 7.11 23.55 7.69
CA LYS A 147 8.12 24.45 8.28
C LYS A 147 9.15 24.97 7.26
N TYR A 148 9.44 24.20 6.20
CA TYR A 148 10.42 24.56 5.17
C TYR A 148 9.91 25.57 4.12
N TYR A 149 8.64 25.99 4.21
CA TYR A 149 8.02 26.97 3.31
C TYR A 149 7.71 28.30 4.02
N GLY A 150 8.26 28.51 5.22
CA GLY A 150 8.11 29.74 5.99
C GLY A 150 9.02 30.88 5.54
N ASP A 151 9.53 30.86 4.30
CA ASP A 151 10.38 31.94 3.78
C ASP A 151 9.59 33.24 3.57
N THR A 152 8.30 33.12 3.22
CA THR A 152 7.31 34.19 3.37
C THR A 152 5.98 33.64 3.91
N PRO A 153 5.17 34.42 4.64
CA PRO A 153 3.85 33.99 5.10
C PRO A 153 2.92 33.55 3.94
N GLU A 154 3.05 34.20 2.78
CA GLU A 154 2.26 33.86 1.59
C GLU A 154 2.63 32.50 1.01
N ASN A 155 3.92 32.14 1.00
CA ASN A 155 4.37 30.83 0.54
C ASN A 155 3.87 29.71 1.46
N LEU A 156 3.94 29.93 2.77
CA LEU A 156 3.42 28.96 3.75
C LEU A 156 1.92 28.74 3.55
N ALA A 157 1.11 29.80 3.53
CA ALA A 157 -0.33 29.71 3.33
C ALA A 157 -0.71 29.10 1.97
N HIS A 158 0.09 29.36 0.93
CA HIS A 158 -0.09 28.75 -0.39
C HIS A 158 0.21 27.25 -0.37
N MET A 159 1.32 26.84 0.24
CA MET A 159 1.71 25.44 0.32
C MET A 159 0.81 24.62 1.26
N GLU A 160 0.23 25.23 2.28
CA GLU A 160 -0.85 24.64 3.08
C GLU A 160 -2.06 24.26 2.23
N LYS A 161 -2.50 25.17 1.35
CA LYS A 161 -3.61 24.90 0.41
C LYS A 161 -3.26 23.79 -0.57
N VAL A 162 -2.05 23.81 -1.13
CA VAL A 162 -1.56 22.75 -2.04
C VAL A 162 -1.55 21.39 -1.35
N LEU A 163 -1.03 21.32 -0.11
CA LEU A 163 -0.99 20.09 0.67
C LEU A 163 -2.40 19.59 0.99
N ALA A 164 -3.32 20.49 1.38
CA ALA A 164 -4.71 20.15 1.66
C ALA A 164 -5.44 19.63 0.41
N ALA A 165 -5.20 20.24 -0.75
CA ALA A 165 -5.76 19.80 -2.02
C ALA A 165 -5.22 18.41 -2.41
N ALA A 166 -3.91 18.17 -2.26
CA ALA A 166 -3.30 16.88 -2.56
C ALA A 166 -3.77 15.76 -1.63
N LYS A 167 -3.92 16.05 -0.32
CA LYS A 167 -4.49 15.10 0.65
C LYS A 167 -5.92 14.73 0.28
N ARG A 168 -6.78 15.73 0.06
CA ARG A 168 -8.18 15.53 -0.35
C ARG A 168 -8.27 14.71 -1.63
N TYR A 169 -7.46 15.05 -2.64
CA TYR A 169 -7.41 14.30 -3.89
C TYR A 169 -7.10 12.82 -3.66
N ALA A 170 -6.14 12.51 -2.79
CA ALA A 170 -5.75 11.14 -2.52
C ALA A 170 -6.82 10.37 -1.73
N ASP A 171 -7.43 11.02 -0.74
CA ASP A 171 -8.46 10.42 0.12
C ASP A 171 -9.78 10.17 -0.63
N GLU A 172 -10.13 11.07 -1.56
CA GLU A 172 -11.37 11.02 -2.35
C GLU A 172 -11.14 10.46 -3.77
N PHE A 173 -9.99 9.81 -4.01
CA PHE A 173 -9.64 9.33 -5.34
C PHE A 173 -10.64 8.30 -5.88
N ASP A 174 -11.24 8.63 -7.02
CA ASP A 174 -12.01 7.72 -7.86
C ASP A 174 -11.50 7.80 -9.31
N PRO A 175 -11.16 6.67 -9.96
CA PRO A 175 -10.59 6.65 -11.30
C PRO A 175 -11.53 7.15 -12.41
N ARG A 176 -12.81 7.34 -12.13
CA ARG A 176 -13.81 7.81 -13.11
C ARG A 176 -14.12 9.30 -12.99
N THR A 177 -13.90 9.89 -11.82
CA THR A 177 -14.28 11.29 -11.53
C THR A 177 -13.13 12.18 -11.13
N SER A 178 -12.01 11.61 -10.68
CA SER A 178 -10.84 12.41 -10.28
C SER A 178 -10.23 13.12 -11.48
N GLN A 179 -9.85 14.37 -11.28
CA GLN A 179 -9.17 15.14 -12.32
C GLN A 179 -7.70 14.72 -12.45
N SER A 180 -7.09 15.04 -13.58
CA SER A 180 -5.64 14.95 -13.73
C SER A 180 -4.96 16.12 -13.00
N LEU A 181 -3.78 15.91 -12.42
CA LEU A 181 -3.05 16.94 -11.67
C LEU A 181 -1.73 17.30 -12.35
N LEU A 182 -1.43 18.59 -12.40
CA LEU A 182 -0.13 19.09 -12.88
C LEU A 182 0.57 19.83 -11.73
N LEU A 183 1.63 19.24 -11.18
CA LEU A 183 2.43 19.85 -10.13
C LEU A 183 3.63 20.58 -10.76
N ILE A 184 3.67 21.90 -10.63
CA ILE A 184 4.71 22.74 -11.26
C ILE A 184 5.50 23.50 -10.19
N GLY A 185 6.77 23.78 -10.42
CA GLY A 185 7.57 24.67 -9.58
C GLY A 185 9.03 24.28 -9.56
N GLY A 186 9.89 25.10 -8.94
CA GLY A 186 11.34 24.85 -8.91
C GLY A 186 11.77 23.50 -8.32
N THR A 187 13.02 23.13 -8.58
CA THR A 187 13.63 21.89 -8.05
C THR A 187 13.67 21.89 -6.52
N GLY A 188 13.53 20.70 -5.93
CA GLY A 188 13.67 20.55 -4.47
C GLY A 188 12.48 21.03 -3.64
N LEU A 189 11.38 21.47 -4.26
CA LEU A 189 10.18 21.95 -3.56
C LEU A 189 9.20 20.84 -3.11
N GLY A 190 9.52 19.55 -3.27
CA GLY A 190 8.68 18.47 -2.72
C GLY A 190 7.57 17.93 -3.64
N LYS A 191 7.57 18.23 -4.93
CA LYS A 191 6.59 17.70 -5.90
C LYS A 191 6.57 16.17 -5.97
N THR A 192 7.74 15.55 -6.17
CA THR A 192 7.96 14.09 -6.14
C THR A 192 7.48 13.47 -4.83
N HIS A 193 7.66 14.17 -3.70
CA HIS A 193 7.19 13.70 -2.39
C HIS A 193 5.67 13.63 -2.35
N ILE A 194 4.99 14.68 -2.81
CA ILE A 194 3.51 14.72 -2.86
C ILE A 194 2.97 13.69 -3.84
N CYS A 195 3.58 13.53 -5.03
CA CYS A 195 3.21 12.45 -5.96
C CYS A 195 3.31 11.07 -5.28
N ALA A 196 4.39 10.80 -4.55
CA ALA A 196 4.58 9.52 -3.87
C ALA A 196 3.59 9.31 -2.73
N ALA A 197 3.26 10.38 -1.98
CA ALA A 197 2.26 10.33 -0.93
C ALA A 197 0.85 10.04 -1.49
N ILE A 198 0.47 10.68 -2.61
CA ILE A 198 -0.78 10.40 -3.32
C ILE A 198 -0.79 8.94 -3.79
N ALA A 199 0.26 8.49 -4.49
CA ALA A 199 0.36 7.11 -4.99
C ALA A 199 0.15 6.09 -3.87
N ARG A 200 0.74 6.32 -2.70
CA ARG A 200 0.61 5.44 -1.55
C ARG A 200 -0.82 5.34 -1.04
N VAL A 201 -1.48 6.48 -0.83
CA VAL A 201 -2.86 6.51 -0.33
C VAL A 201 -3.82 5.89 -1.34
N VAL A 202 -3.68 6.23 -2.63
CA VAL A 202 -4.52 5.69 -3.71
C VAL A 202 -4.32 4.18 -3.86
N ALA A 203 -3.08 3.70 -3.84
CA ALA A 203 -2.79 2.27 -3.90
C ALA A 203 -3.37 1.54 -2.67
N TYR A 204 -3.28 2.12 -1.47
CA TYR A 204 -3.88 1.56 -0.25
C TYR A 204 -5.41 1.54 -0.29
N GLY A 205 -6.05 2.44 -1.06
CA GLY A 205 -7.46 2.40 -1.41
C GLY A 205 -7.86 1.19 -2.26
N GLY A 206 -6.88 0.51 -2.86
CA GLY A 206 -7.05 -0.69 -3.67
C GLY A 206 -7.04 -0.45 -5.18
N TYR A 207 -6.69 0.76 -5.60
CA TYR A 207 -6.59 1.14 -7.00
C TYR A 207 -5.22 0.84 -7.58
N THR A 208 -5.18 0.60 -8.88
CA THR A 208 -3.96 0.38 -9.63
C THR A 208 -3.21 1.68 -9.89
N VAL A 209 -2.02 1.80 -9.29
CA VAL A 209 -1.15 2.97 -9.48
C VAL A 209 0.11 2.56 -10.23
N LEU A 210 0.39 3.24 -11.33
CA LEU A 210 1.68 3.17 -12.02
C LEU A 210 2.41 4.49 -11.81
N TYR A 211 3.51 4.44 -11.07
CA TYR A 211 4.42 5.57 -10.92
C TYR A 211 5.65 5.30 -11.77
N THR A 212 5.99 6.23 -12.67
CA THR A 212 7.21 6.16 -13.49
C THR A 212 7.89 7.53 -13.58
N GLY A 213 9.20 7.54 -13.79
CA GLY A 213 9.90 8.74 -14.25
C GLY A 213 9.68 8.95 -15.74
N ALA A 214 9.58 10.20 -16.19
CA ALA A 214 9.35 10.53 -17.61
C ALA A 214 10.38 9.86 -18.53
N GLN A 215 11.67 9.91 -18.17
CA GLN A 215 12.74 9.27 -18.95
C GLN A 215 12.57 7.75 -19.09
N ALA A 216 12.21 7.05 -18.01
CA ALA A 216 12.01 5.60 -18.05
C ALA A 216 10.82 5.23 -18.95
N MET A 217 9.74 6.00 -18.87
CA MET A 217 8.58 5.85 -19.75
C MET A 217 8.95 6.01 -21.22
N PHE A 218 9.68 7.07 -21.60
CA PHE A 218 10.09 7.27 -22.99
C PHE A 218 11.05 6.19 -23.49
N ASN A 219 11.90 5.65 -22.62
CA ASN A 219 12.75 4.51 -22.97
C ASN A 219 11.91 3.26 -23.27
N ASP A 220 10.86 2.98 -22.50
CA ASP A 220 9.94 1.87 -22.78
C ASP A 220 9.25 2.02 -24.14
N PHE A 221 8.71 3.22 -24.44
CA PHE A 221 8.12 3.51 -25.75
C PHE A 221 9.13 3.39 -26.90
N SER A 222 10.36 3.85 -26.69
CA SER A 222 11.43 3.74 -27.69
C SER A 222 11.76 2.28 -27.97
N ASN A 223 11.98 1.49 -26.92
CA ASN A 223 12.32 0.07 -27.01
C ASN A 223 11.23 -0.74 -27.70
N GLU A 224 9.96 -0.43 -27.45
CA GLU A 224 8.84 -1.05 -28.15
C GLU A 224 8.85 -0.76 -29.65
N ARG A 225 9.04 0.51 -30.04
CA ARG A 225 9.12 0.89 -31.45
C ARG A 225 10.23 0.17 -32.20
N PHE A 226 11.40 0.02 -31.57
CA PHE A 226 12.54 -0.69 -32.16
C PHE A 226 12.32 -2.20 -32.30
N ARG A 227 11.61 -2.83 -31.35
CA ARG A 227 11.45 -4.29 -31.31
C ARG A 227 10.27 -4.79 -32.15
N ASN A 228 9.14 -4.11 -32.12
CA ASN A 228 7.85 -4.69 -32.56
C ASN A 228 7.19 -3.96 -33.73
N GLY A 229 7.82 -2.94 -34.32
CA GLY A 229 7.34 -2.32 -35.55
C GLY A 229 5.87 -1.86 -35.50
N TYR A 230 5.43 -1.31 -34.36
CA TYR A 230 4.08 -0.78 -34.05
C TYR A 230 3.02 -1.74 -33.47
N ALA A 231 3.32 -3.02 -33.20
CA ALA A 231 2.40 -3.84 -32.39
C ALA A 231 2.50 -3.45 -30.90
N MET A 232 1.38 -3.04 -30.30
CA MET A 232 1.29 -2.76 -28.85
C MET A 232 1.67 -4.01 -28.06
N SER A 233 2.67 -3.86 -27.21
CA SER A 233 3.19 -4.88 -26.32
C SER A 233 2.77 -4.59 -24.88
N GLU A 234 2.81 -5.63 -24.04
CA GLU A 234 2.58 -5.50 -22.59
C GLU A 234 3.49 -4.44 -21.94
N LEU A 235 4.63 -4.09 -22.57
CA LEU A 235 5.60 -3.15 -22.02
C LEU A 235 5.03 -1.74 -21.82
N THR A 236 4.23 -1.24 -22.77
CA THR A 236 3.68 0.13 -22.71
C THR A 236 2.19 0.16 -22.44
N GLU A 237 1.47 -0.96 -22.61
CA GLU A 237 0.05 -1.09 -22.27
C GLU A 237 -0.23 -0.67 -20.82
N LYS A 238 0.70 -0.96 -19.90
CA LYS A 238 0.64 -0.54 -18.49
C LYS A 238 0.40 0.98 -18.30
N TYR A 239 0.92 1.82 -19.19
CA TYR A 239 0.72 3.29 -19.13
C TYR A 239 -0.71 3.69 -19.46
N PHE A 240 -1.42 2.88 -20.26
CA PHE A 240 -2.79 3.14 -20.68
C PHE A 240 -3.84 2.46 -19.80
N SER A 241 -3.48 1.38 -19.07
CA SER A 241 -4.41 0.56 -18.30
C SER A 241 -4.46 0.86 -16.81
N ALA A 242 -3.41 1.44 -16.21
CA ALA A 242 -3.42 1.79 -14.78
C ALA A 242 -4.49 2.84 -14.44
N GLU A 243 -5.23 2.65 -13.35
CA GLU A 243 -6.28 3.57 -12.87
C GLU A 243 -5.72 4.95 -12.52
N LEU A 244 -4.52 5.00 -11.96
CA LEU A 244 -3.74 6.23 -11.79
C LEU A 244 -2.36 6.09 -12.43
N LEU A 245 -2.03 6.99 -13.35
CA LEU A 245 -0.68 7.12 -13.89
C LEU A 245 0.00 8.34 -13.26
N ILE A 246 1.20 8.18 -12.71
CA ILE A 246 2.05 9.28 -12.26
C ILE A 246 3.32 9.31 -13.11
N ILE A 247 3.57 10.46 -13.73
CA ILE A 247 4.77 10.76 -14.50
C ILE A 247 5.59 11.80 -13.73
N ASP A 248 6.73 11.38 -13.21
CA ASP A 248 7.62 12.19 -12.39
C ASP A 248 8.74 12.80 -13.22
N ASP A 249 9.08 14.04 -12.88
CA ASP A 249 10.15 14.86 -13.44
C ASP A 249 10.09 15.01 -14.97
N LEU A 250 8.91 15.39 -15.49
CA LEU A 250 8.73 15.66 -16.91
C LEU A 250 9.61 16.84 -17.35
N GLY A 251 10.50 16.59 -18.31
CA GLY A 251 11.37 17.59 -18.94
C GLY A 251 12.86 17.41 -18.66
N ALA A 252 13.24 16.41 -17.85
CA ALA A 252 14.64 16.02 -17.62
C ALA A 252 15.20 15.11 -18.73
N GLU A 253 14.34 14.51 -19.56
CA GLU A 253 14.72 13.59 -20.63
C GLU A 253 15.24 14.29 -21.90
N ALA A 254 15.84 13.49 -22.79
CA ALA A 254 16.15 13.93 -24.15
C ALA A 254 14.84 14.01 -24.96
N ILE A 255 14.36 15.23 -25.18
CA ILE A 255 13.13 15.48 -25.93
C ILE A 255 13.42 15.49 -27.43
N ASN A 256 12.68 14.68 -28.17
CA ASN A 256 12.67 14.66 -29.63
C ASN A 256 11.22 14.54 -30.13
N GLN A 257 11.01 14.61 -31.46
CA GLN A 257 9.67 14.51 -32.04
C GLN A 257 8.93 13.23 -31.67
N PHE A 258 9.65 12.12 -31.47
CA PHE A 258 9.06 10.86 -31.03
C PHE A 258 8.56 10.95 -29.59
N SER A 259 9.37 11.45 -28.65
CA SER A 259 8.95 11.65 -27.25
C SER A 259 7.72 12.57 -27.17
N VAL A 260 7.69 13.65 -27.94
CA VAL A 260 6.54 14.55 -28.03
C VAL A 260 5.31 13.84 -28.59
N SER A 261 5.45 12.99 -29.61
CA SER A 261 4.32 12.20 -30.13
C SER A 261 3.79 11.21 -29.09
N CYS A 262 4.68 10.43 -28.46
CA CYS A 262 4.29 9.44 -27.45
C CYS A 262 3.57 10.08 -26.26
N LEU A 263 4.09 11.20 -25.75
CA LEU A 263 3.45 11.92 -24.65
C LEU A 263 2.08 12.45 -25.04
N TYR A 264 1.95 13.00 -26.25
CA TYR A 264 0.68 13.47 -26.77
C TYR A 264 -0.35 12.34 -26.85
N ASP A 265 0.03 11.22 -27.46
CA ASP A 265 -0.84 10.06 -27.65
C ASP A 265 -1.29 9.51 -26.29
N LEU A 266 -0.34 9.35 -25.35
CA LEU A 266 -0.63 8.89 -24.00
C LEU A 266 -1.62 9.80 -23.26
N ILE A 267 -1.34 11.10 -23.20
CA ILE A 267 -2.21 12.08 -22.51
C ILE A 267 -3.59 12.08 -23.17
N ASN A 268 -3.64 12.15 -24.50
CA ASN A 268 -4.90 12.25 -25.23
C ASN A 268 -5.76 10.98 -25.04
N THR A 269 -5.17 9.79 -25.15
CA THR A 269 -5.89 8.54 -24.94
C THR A 269 -6.44 8.43 -23.52
N ARG A 270 -5.67 8.82 -22.51
CA ARG A 270 -6.12 8.78 -21.11
C ARG A 270 -7.21 9.81 -20.81
N LEU A 271 -7.08 11.04 -21.34
CA LEU A 271 -8.11 12.07 -21.22
C LEU A 271 -9.43 11.62 -21.84
N VAL A 272 -9.41 11.06 -23.05
CA VAL A 272 -10.61 10.54 -23.72
C VAL A 272 -11.26 9.40 -22.93
N LYS A 273 -10.46 8.57 -22.25
CA LYS A 273 -10.96 7.50 -21.37
C LYS A 273 -11.37 7.98 -19.98
N GLY A 274 -11.16 9.26 -19.65
CA GLY A 274 -11.39 9.80 -18.31
C GLY A 274 -10.47 9.21 -17.24
N MET A 275 -9.28 8.72 -17.62
CA MET A 275 -8.35 8.06 -16.70
C MET A 275 -7.31 9.06 -16.14
N PRO A 276 -7.27 9.28 -14.81
CA PRO A 276 -6.43 10.30 -14.20
C PRO A 276 -4.93 10.13 -14.49
N VAL A 277 -4.26 11.26 -14.70
CA VAL A 277 -2.81 11.36 -14.80
C VAL A 277 -2.31 12.44 -13.84
N ILE A 278 -1.26 12.14 -13.08
CA ILE A 278 -0.51 13.14 -12.33
C ILE A 278 0.82 13.34 -13.02
N ILE A 279 1.16 14.57 -13.35
CA ILE A 279 2.45 14.94 -13.91
C ILE A 279 3.09 15.95 -12.97
N ASN A 280 4.38 15.79 -12.70
CA ASN A 280 5.15 16.88 -12.09
C ASN A 280 6.32 17.31 -12.98
N THR A 281 6.72 18.57 -12.83
CA THR A 281 7.76 19.17 -13.66
C THR A 281 8.41 20.37 -12.98
N ASN A 282 9.71 20.58 -13.27
CA ASN A 282 10.45 21.75 -12.84
C ASN A 282 10.29 22.96 -13.78
N PHE A 283 9.62 22.78 -14.92
CA PHE A 283 9.43 23.81 -15.93
C PHE A 283 8.19 24.65 -15.67
N ASP A 284 8.27 25.94 -16.01
CA ASP A 284 7.09 26.80 -16.08
C ASP A 284 6.31 26.58 -17.38
N ALA A 285 5.17 27.25 -17.53
CA ALA A 285 4.31 27.09 -18.69
C ALA A 285 5.00 27.46 -20.01
N ALA A 286 5.85 28.48 -20.01
CA ALA A 286 6.58 28.93 -21.20
C ALA A 286 7.64 27.90 -21.62
N SER A 287 8.43 27.41 -20.67
CA SER A 287 9.47 26.41 -20.91
C SER A 287 8.89 25.07 -21.35
N LEU A 288 7.74 24.65 -20.78
CA LEU A 288 7.03 23.46 -21.24
C LEU A 288 6.53 23.62 -22.67
N ARG A 289 6.06 24.81 -23.05
CA ARG A 289 5.54 25.09 -24.39
C ARG A 289 6.63 24.99 -25.43
N GLU A 290 7.78 25.58 -25.15
CA GLU A 290 8.97 25.49 -26.00
C GLU A 290 9.42 24.03 -26.19
N LYS A 291 9.41 23.24 -25.11
CA LYS A 291 9.87 21.85 -25.13
C LYS A 291 8.89 20.85 -25.78
N TYR A 292 7.60 20.93 -25.47
CA TYR A 292 6.61 19.89 -25.82
C TYR A 292 5.57 20.32 -26.86
N ALA A 293 5.70 21.53 -27.40
CA ALA A 293 4.76 22.17 -28.31
C ALA A 293 3.39 22.52 -27.70
N ASP A 294 2.71 23.46 -28.35
CA ASP A 294 1.45 24.06 -27.90
C ASP A 294 0.37 23.02 -27.59
N ARG A 295 0.25 21.98 -28.43
CA ARG A 295 -0.81 20.97 -28.33
C ARG A 295 -0.79 20.17 -27.02
N ILE A 296 0.40 19.95 -26.45
CA ILE A 296 0.56 19.24 -25.17
C ILE A 296 0.30 20.23 -24.04
N THR A 297 0.94 21.40 -24.07
CA THR A 297 0.72 22.41 -23.02
C THR A 297 -0.72 22.88 -22.91
N SER A 298 -1.44 23.02 -24.02
CA SER A 298 -2.86 23.37 -24.02
C SER A 298 -3.70 22.34 -23.24
N ARG A 299 -3.42 21.04 -23.40
CA ARG A 299 -4.08 19.98 -22.62
C ARG A 299 -3.66 20.00 -21.16
N LEU A 300 -2.37 20.16 -20.88
CA LEU A 300 -1.86 20.19 -19.50
C LEU A 300 -2.41 21.37 -18.71
N PHE A 301 -2.53 22.56 -19.30
CA PHE A 301 -3.02 23.75 -18.60
C PHE A 301 -4.53 23.97 -18.74
N GLY A 302 -5.18 23.32 -19.72
CA GLY A 302 -6.62 23.41 -19.94
C GLY A 302 -7.44 22.33 -19.23
N GLU A 303 -6.89 21.11 -19.10
CA GLU A 303 -7.63 19.93 -18.60
C GLU A 303 -7.15 19.44 -17.23
N TYR A 304 -5.95 19.84 -16.77
CA TYR A 304 -5.41 19.40 -15.48
C TYR A 304 -5.63 20.47 -14.42
N ALA A 305 -5.89 20.04 -13.19
CA ALA A 305 -5.82 20.92 -12.04
C ALA A 305 -4.34 21.20 -11.71
N VAL A 306 -3.94 22.46 -11.81
CA VAL A 306 -2.56 22.89 -11.59
C VAL A 306 -2.32 23.13 -10.11
N LEU A 307 -1.26 22.53 -9.56
CA LEU A 307 -0.77 22.73 -8.21
C LEU A 307 0.61 23.41 -8.25
N PRO A 308 0.70 24.74 -8.10
CA PRO A 308 1.96 25.46 -8.12
C PRO A 308 2.70 25.29 -6.79
N PHE A 309 3.95 24.82 -6.83
CA PHE A 309 4.85 24.73 -5.70
C PHE A 309 5.72 25.98 -5.64
N LYS A 310 5.79 26.60 -4.46
CA LYS A 310 6.57 27.81 -4.19
C LYS A 310 7.49 27.61 -3.00
N GLY A 311 8.49 28.48 -2.86
CA GLY A 311 9.47 28.46 -1.77
C GLY A 311 10.90 28.23 -2.26
N LYS A 312 11.77 27.89 -1.31
CA LYS A 312 13.20 27.62 -1.55
C LYS A 312 13.48 26.12 -1.52
N ASP A 313 14.56 25.68 -2.17
CA ASP A 313 14.96 24.27 -2.22
C ASP A 313 15.07 23.67 -0.80
N ILE A 314 14.21 22.69 -0.51
CA ILE A 314 14.09 22.05 0.80
C ILE A 314 15.25 21.10 1.06
N ARG A 315 15.82 20.49 0.02
CA ARG A 315 17.00 19.63 0.16
C ARG A 315 18.18 20.46 0.64
N ALA A 316 18.36 21.66 0.09
CA ALA A 316 19.38 22.60 0.54
C ALA A 316 19.13 23.08 1.98
N GLN A 317 17.87 23.33 2.36
CA GLN A 317 17.53 23.71 3.74
C GLN A 317 17.84 22.60 4.75
N LYS A 318 17.45 21.35 4.45
CA LYS A 318 17.72 20.19 5.32
C LYS A 318 19.22 19.94 5.53
N LEU A 319 20.04 20.14 4.50
CA LEU A 319 21.49 20.02 4.61
C LEU A 319 22.12 21.05 5.57
N ARG A 320 21.47 22.18 5.81
CA ARG A 320 21.94 23.21 6.76
C ARG A 320 21.54 22.91 8.22
N GLU A 321 20.64 21.95 8.44
CA GLU A 321 20.22 21.52 9.79
C GLU A 321 21.11 20.39 10.36
N ILE A 322 22.04 19.85 9.55
CA ILE A 322 23.02 18.80 9.92
C ILE A 322 24.34 19.46 10.31
#